data_AF-A0A354B0I0-F1
#
_entry.id   AF-A0A354B0I0-F1
#
_cell.length_a   1.000
_cell.length_b   1.000
_cell.length_c   1.000
_cell.angle_alpha   90.00
_cell.angle_beta   90.00
_cell.angle_gamma   90.00
#
_symmetry.space_group_name_H-M   'P 1'
#
loop_
_entity.id
_entity.type
_entity.pdbx_description
1 polymer ?
#
loop_
_entity_poly.entity_id
_entity_poly.type
_entity_poly.pdbx_seq_one_letter_code
_entity_poly.pdbx_strand_id
1 'polypeptide(L)'
;MNLESLLAKVAHSKVIPPQASCCHWSAKGFKYNNNHYSNSNKRLGIDFQVTKLNFEQLQTMDSRLVTIAPGACNEKHRHAHESIFVLLSGQAEILIDEQVIHLAEGGVAYVPRWVIHQSRNTSIDQPLQLLAITDFGLTSALLGDYDSRTRLKAGGADAFAAENATFPHPSSAPGEFPSLPSSPASNRGSRLKGGAPARDQGSPAQYVEDLTLEALQHRAVNHPYLEAMARGAFPSMHWALADFAEHYYGYSSQFPRYLTALISRMEEPNHRKVLLDNLMEESGQYDEAELEELKRWGVEPNWIIGVPHPELFNRFRNAIGVSNTAAADDHIEVVCWREQFLAILNGGTAAQALGALGLGTETIVQTIYQPFVDAIAKLGTLKPEDAVFFPLHTAVDDHHQATLKAIATEFAATPEGRVELAKGMRKALALRDSFWSWLYERAMAA
;
A
#
# COMPACT_ATOMS: atom_id res chain seq x y z
N MET A 1 19.13 -15.58 1.42
CA MET A 1 19.02 -16.65 2.43
C MET A 1 17.92 -17.60 1.94
N ASN A 2 18.19 -18.90 1.70
CA ASN A 2 17.13 -19.83 1.27
C ASN A 2 16.32 -20.33 2.49
N LEU A 3 15.09 -20.80 2.27
CA LEU A 3 14.19 -21.25 3.33
C LEU A 3 14.82 -22.38 4.17
N GLU A 4 15.55 -23.28 3.54
CA GLU A 4 16.28 -24.35 4.24
C GLU A 4 17.34 -23.81 5.20
N SER A 5 18.06 -22.74 4.86
CA SER A 5 19.02 -22.08 5.76
C SER A 5 18.34 -21.39 6.94
N LEU A 6 17.16 -20.79 6.72
CA LEU A 6 16.36 -20.18 7.79
C LEU A 6 15.79 -21.27 8.71
N LEU A 7 15.19 -22.32 8.15
CA LEU A 7 14.68 -23.48 8.90
C LEU A 7 15.79 -24.20 9.64
N ALA A 8 16.98 -24.35 9.05
CA ALA A 8 18.15 -24.91 9.74
C ALA A 8 18.57 -24.03 10.92
N LYS A 9 18.57 -22.70 10.79
CA LYS A 9 18.84 -21.77 11.90
C LYS A 9 17.79 -21.90 13.01
N VAL A 10 16.50 -21.99 12.66
CA VAL A 10 15.40 -22.18 13.60
C VAL A 10 15.42 -23.57 14.26
N ALA A 11 15.81 -24.61 13.53
CA ALA A 11 15.91 -25.98 14.04
C ALA A 11 17.11 -26.19 14.98
N HIS A 12 18.18 -25.40 14.83
CA HIS A 12 19.35 -25.42 15.72
C HIS A 12 19.13 -24.65 17.03
N SER A 13 18.07 -23.83 17.14
CA SER A 13 17.65 -23.23 18.40
C SER A 13 17.05 -24.29 19.34
N LYS A 14 17.90 -25.14 19.91
CA LYS A 14 17.54 -25.96 21.07
C LYS A 14 17.20 -25.05 22.24
N VAL A 15 15.93 -25.12 22.64
CA VAL A 15 15.35 -24.54 23.84
C VAL A 15 15.96 -25.25 25.05
N ILE A 16 17.08 -24.75 25.58
CA ILE A 16 17.32 -24.88 27.01
C ILE A 16 16.33 -23.91 27.64
N PRO A 17 15.32 -24.35 28.41
CA PRO A 17 14.38 -23.44 29.03
C PRO A 17 15.15 -22.37 29.79
N PRO A 18 14.90 -21.08 29.52
CA PRO A 18 15.60 -20.01 30.22
C PRO A 18 15.28 -20.11 31.71
N GLN A 19 16.21 -19.71 32.57
CA GLN A 19 15.84 -19.45 33.95
C GLN A 19 14.76 -18.36 33.95
N ALA A 20 13.69 -18.52 34.74
CA ALA A 20 12.59 -17.56 34.75
C ALA A 20 13.07 -16.11 35.05
N SER A 21 14.18 -15.98 35.77
CA SER A 21 14.89 -14.73 36.07
C SER A 21 15.41 -13.97 34.84
N CYS A 22 15.51 -14.58 33.66
CA CYS A 22 15.88 -13.87 32.42
C CYS A 22 14.69 -13.59 31.48
N CYS A 23 13.47 -13.98 31.89
CA CYS A 23 12.23 -13.77 31.14
C CYS A 23 11.38 -12.62 31.66
N HIS A 24 11.88 -11.85 32.64
CA HIS A 24 11.15 -10.76 33.27
C HIS A 24 11.92 -9.45 33.15
N TRP A 25 11.17 -8.37 33.00
CA TRP A 25 11.69 -7.01 33.05
C TRP A 25 10.67 -6.13 33.78
N SER A 26 11.16 -5.12 34.49
CA SER A 26 10.33 -4.10 35.11
C SER A 26 10.91 -2.72 34.85
N ALA A 27 10.04 -1.77 34.53
CA ALA A 27 10.40 -0.36 34.44
C ALA A 27 10.86 0.20 35.79
N LYS A 28 10.38 -0.36 36.91
CA LYS A 28 10.73 0.10 38.26
C LYS A 28 12.17 -0.28 38.60
N GLY A 29 13.02 0.74 38.79
CA GLY A 29 14.40 0.57 39.24
C GLY A 29 15.41 0.22 38.15
N PHE A 30 15.02 0.30 36.87
CA PHE A 30 15.94 0.09 35.75
C PHE A 30 17.00 1.20 35.70
N LYS A 31 18.28 0.81 35.62
CA LYS A 31 19.42 1.74 35.47
C LYS A 31 19.83 1.80 34.00
N TYR A 32 19.86 3.00 33.42
CA TYR A 32 20.15 3.32 32.02
C TYR A 32 21.62 3.12 31.62
N ASN A 33 22.22 1.99 31.98
CA ASN A 33 23.67 1.79 31.85
C ASN A 33 24.09 1.18 30.51
N ASN A 34 23.15 0.85 29.61
CA ASN A 34 23.41 0.23 28.31
C ASN A 34 22.70 0.96 27.17
N ASN A 35 23.29 2.08 26.74
CA ASN A 35 22.83 2.78 25.53
C ASN A 35 23.12 1.92 24.31
N HIS A 36 22.07 1.42 23.68
CA HIS A 36 22.19 0.81 22.36
C HIS A 36 22.36 1.89 21.30
N TYR A 37 21.58 2.97 21.43
CA TYR A 37 21.55 4.08 20.49
C TYR A 37 21.07 5.35 21.18
N SER A 38 21.58 6.51 20.78
CA SER A 38 21.09 7.82 21.23
C SER A 38 21.36 8.86 20.17
N ASN A 39 20.46 9.83 20.02
CA ASN A 39 20.67 10.97 19.14
C ASN A 39 20.18 12.26 19.83
N SER A 40 20.94 13.34 19.64
CA SER A 40 20.60 14.68 20.11
C SER A 40 20.89 15.69 18.99
N ASN A 41 19.85 16.41 18.54
CA ASN A 41 19.92 17.46 17.54
C ASN A 41 18.98 18.61 17.91
N LYS A 42 19.56 19.69 18.44
CA LYS A 42 18.80 20.87 18.89
C LYS A 42 17.97 21.54 17.78
N ARG A 43 18.45 21.54 16.53
CA ARG A 43 17.75 22.17 15.41
C ARG A 43 16.44 21.47 15.09
N LEU A 44 16.42 20.15 15.23
CA LEU A 44 15.27 19.30 14.92
C LEU A 44 14.45 18.95 16.16
N GLY A 45 14.80 19.48 17.33
CA GLY A 45 14.16 19.13 18.61
C GLY A 45 14.34 17.66 18.99
N ILE A 46 15.38 16.99 18.48
CA ILE A 46 15.63 15.56 18.75
C ILE A 46 16.49 15.44 20.00
N ASP A 47 16.05 14.66 20.97
CA ASP A 47 16.86 14.25 22.13
C ASP A 47 16.25 12.99 22.75
N PHE A 48 16.86 11.84 22.43
CA PHE A 48 16.39 10.56 22.91
C PHE A 48 17.48 9.51 22.99
N GLN A 49 17.16 8.45 23.73
CA GLN A 49 18.00 7.30 23.96
C GLN A 49 17.18 6.02 23.82
N VAL A 50 17.82 4.98 23.30
CA VAL A 50 17.25 3.65 23.13
C VAL A 50 18.13 2.65 23.86
N THR A 51 17.52 1.93 24.79
CA THR A 51 18.14 0.82 25.51
C THR A 51 17.51 -0.48 25.05
N LYS A 52 18.32 -1.46 24.65
CA LYS A 52 17.82 -2.79 24.29
C LYS A 52 17.50 -3.58 25.56
N LEU A 53 16.31 -4.18 25.62
CA LEU A 53 15.95 -5.08 26.71
C LEU A 53 16.54 -6.46 26.41
N ASN A 54 17.40 -6.96 27.29
CA ASN A 54 18.11 -8.21 27.07
C ASN A 54 17.26 -9.41 27.51
N PHE A 55 16.41 -9.90 26.61
CA PHE A 55 15.74 -11.19 26.74
C PHE A 55 16.51 -12.22 25.91
N GLU A 56 17.38 -13.00 26.56
CA GLU A 56 18.40 -13.85 25.89
C GLU A 56 17.82 -14.90 24.92
N GLN A 57 16.53 -15.22 25.05
CA GLN A 57 15.85 -16.23 24.21
C GLN A 57 14.70 -15.66 23.38
N LEU A 58 14.54 -14.34 23.30
CA LEU A 58 13.52 -13.74 22.44
C LEU A 58 13.98 -13.84 20.98
N GLN A 59 13.30 -14.68 20.19
CA GLN A 59 13.74 -15.03 18.84
C GLN A 59 13.14 -14.15 17.74
N THR A 60 11.86 -13.81 17.89
CA THR A 60 11.10 -13.10 16.85
C THR A 60 11.02 -11.61 17.13
N MET A 61 10.75 -11.26 18.37
CA MET A 61 10.53 -9.88 18.80
C MET A 61 11.82 -9.25 19.29
N ASP A 62 11.91 -7.94 19.19
CA ASP A 62 12.99 -7.11 19.68
C ASP A 62 12.38 -5.99 20.51
N SER A 63 12.67 -6.01 21.81
CA SER A 63 12.10 -5.09 22.79
C SER A 63 13.13 -4.04 23.18
N ARG A 64 12.72 -2.76 23.14
CA ARG A 64 13.57 -1.61 23.44
C ARG A 64 12.84 -0.63 24.33
N LEU A 65 13.57 -0.05 25.28
CA LEU A 65 13.12 1.11 26.03
C LEU A 65 13.59 2.37 25.29
N VAL A 66 12.65 3.20 24.84
CA VAL A 66 12.91 4.51 24.24
C VAL A 66 12.64 5.56 25.30
N THR A 67 13.63 6.38 25.61
CA THR A 67 13.54 7.49 26.56
C THR A 67 13.74 8.79 25.80
N ILE A 68 12.75 9.69 25.84
CA ILE A 68 12.78 10.97 25.12
C ILE A 68 12.83 12.11 26.14
N ALA A 69 13.77 13.03 25.98
CA ALA A 69 13.96 14.15 26.90
C ALA A 69 12.72 15.07 26.94
N PRO A 70 12.54 15.87 28.00
CA PRO A 70 11.43 16.80 28.08
C PRO A 70 11.38 17.76 26.87
N GLY A 71 10.20 17.90 26.27
CA GLY A 71 9.92 18.74 25.11
C GLY A 71 10.54 18.28 23.79
N ALA A 72 11.23 17.14 23.78
CA ALA A 72 11.96 16.64 22.62
C ALA A 72 11.20 15.54 21.87
N CYS A 73 11.76 15.15 20.72
CA CYS A 73 11.28 14.06 19.88
C CYS A 73 12.35 12.98 19.70
N ASN A 74 11.92 11.80 19.25
CA ASN A 74 12.81 10.91 18.51
C ASN A 74 12.88 11.31 17.03
N GLU A 75 13.61 10.53 16.23
CA GLU A 75 13.69 10.73 14.78
C GLU A 75 12.36 10.45 14.08
N LYS A 76 11.99 11.32 13.12
CA LYS A 76 10.90 11.05 12.18
C LYS A 76 11.42 10.11 11.09
N HIS A 77 10.86 8.91 10.99
CA HIS A 77 11.34 7.89 10.07
C HIS A 77 10.25 6.87 9.73
N ARG A 78 10.58 5.94 8.82
CA ARG A 78 9.78 4.75 8.51
C ARG A 78 10.71 3.55 8.48
N HIS A 79 10.19 2.34 8.72
CA HIS A 79 11.00 1.13 8.71
C HIS A 79 10.22 -0.09 8.23
N ALA A 80 10.95 -1.10 7.77
CA ALA A 80 10.37 -2.34 7.25
C ALA A 80 9.75 -3.25 8.33
N HIS A 81 10.07 -3.04 9.61
CA HIS A 81 9.49 -3.80 10.73
C HIS A 81 8.22 -3.12 11.24
N GLU A 82 7.40 -3.88 11.95
CA GLU A 82 6.24 -3.38 12.70
C GLU A 82 6.67 -3.00 14.11
N SER A 83 5.99 -2.03 14.72
CA SER A 83 6.26 -1.61 16.10
C SER A 83 4.97 -1.42 16.90
N ILE A 84 4.97 -1.93 18.13
CA ILE A 84 4.00 -1.59 19.16
C ILE A 84 4.73 -0.73 20.19
N PHE A 85 4.19 0.47 20.45
CA PHE A 85 4.65 1.34 21.53
C PHE A 85 3.68 1.27 22.69
N VAL A 86 4.18 0.92 23.87
CA VAL A 86 3.44 0.99 25.13
C VAL A 86 4.02 2.15 25.94
N LEU A 87 3.17 3.11 26.31
CA LEU A 87 3.61 4.24 27.12
C LEU A 87 3.73 3.83 28.58
N LEU A 88 4.95 3.83 29.10
CA LEU A 88 5.25 3.38 30.45
C LEU A 88 5.17 4.51 31.48
N SER A 89 5.54 5.73 31.09
CA SER A 89 5.43 6.92 31.94
C SER A 89 5.52 8.20 31.12
N GLY A 90 4.78 9.23 31.52
CA GLY A 90 4.74 10.55 30.85
C GLY A 90 3.52 10.73 29.96
N GLN A 91 3.61 11.67 29.03
CA GLN A 91 2.59 11.92 28.00
C GLN A 91 3.28 12.03 26.65
N ALA A 92 2.72 11.35 25.64
CA ALA A 92 3.28 11.34 24.31
C ALA A 92 2.27 11.81 23.27
N GLU A 93 2.80 12.51 22.27
CA GLU A 93 2.18 12.64 20.96
C GLU A 93 2.92 11.70 20.02
N ILE A 94 2.19 10.79 19.37
CA ILE A 94 2.73 9.89 18.36
C ILE A 94 2.13 10.31 17.01
N LEU A 95 2.97 10.85 16.14
CA LEU A 95 2.65 11.04 14.73
C LEU A 95 2.73 9.69 14.04
N ILE A 96 1.66 9.27 13.37
CA ILE A 96 1.62 8.11 12.48
C ILE A 96 0.97 8.56 11.19
N ASP A 97 1.74 8.55 10.10
CA ASP A 97 1.39 9.16 8.83
C ASP A 97 1.07 10.66 9.01
N GLU A 98 -0.19 11.06 8.80
CA GLU A 98 -0.67 12.44 9.00
C GLU A 98 -1.41 12.64 10.33
N GLN A 99 -1.65 11.57 11.09
CA GLN A 99 -2.45 11.64 12.32
C GLN A 99 -1.58 11.72 13.56
N VAL A 100 -1.94 12.62 14.48
CA VAL A 100 -1.33 12.72 15.80
C VAL A 100 -2.24 12.04 16.82
N ILE A 101 -1.69 11.06 17.51
CA ILE A 101 -2.38 10.33 18.58
C ILE A 101 -1.76 10.72 19.91
N HIS A 102 -2.60 11.11 20.87
CA HIS A 102 -2.17 11.37 22.24
C HIS A 102 -2.22 10.08 23.06
N LEU A 103 -1.11 9.73 23.70
CA LEU A 103 -1.04 8.60 24.61
C LEU A 103 -0.79 9.08 26.04
N ALA A 104 -1.57 8.52 26.97
CA ALA A 104 -1.33 8.56 28.40
C ALA A 104 -0.69 7.24 28.87
N GLU A 105 -0.29 7.17 30.15
CA GLU A 105 0.31 5.97 30.75
C GLU A 105 -0.57 4.73 30.58
N GLY A 106 0.04 3.62 30.14
CA GLY A 106 -0.66 2.38 29.76
C GLY A 106 -1.25 2.39 28.34
N GLY A 107 -1.26 3.54 27.66
CA GLY A 107 -1.68 3.66 26.27
C GLY A 107 -0.79 2.90 25.30
N VAL A 108 -1.38 2.46 24.18
CA VAL A 108 -0.70 1.66 23.17
C VAL A 108 -0.89 2.29 21.79
N ALA A 109 0.18 2.38 21.01
CA ALA A 109 0.14 2.70 19.58
C ALA A 109 0.79 1.59 18.76
N TYR A 110 0.29 1.40 17.54
CA TYR A 110 0.84 0.48 16.55
C TYR A 110 1.30 1.26 15.32
N VAL A 111 2.54 1.01 14.90
CA VAL A 111 3.15 1.58 13.71
C VAL A 111 3.28 0.48 12.65
N PRO A 112 2.55 0.59 11.53
CA PRO A 112 2.68 -0.35 10.41
C PRO A 112 4.03 -0.19 9.68
N ARG A 113 4.39 -1.22 8.91
CA ARG A 113 5.58 -1.18 8.04
C ARG A 113 5.51 0.00 7.08
N TRP A 114 6.66 0.64 6.87
CA TRP A 114 6.86 1.73 5.89
C TRP A 114 6.04 3.00 6.11
N VAL A 115 5.33 3.11 7.24
CA VAL A 115 4.62 4.34 7.61
C VAL A 115 5.57 5.28 8.34
N ILE A 116 5.54 6.56 7.94
CA ILE A 116 6.29 7.60 8.62
C ILE A 116 5.70 7.80 10.01
N HIS A 117 6.55 7.81 11.02
CA HIS A 117 6.12 8.06 12.39
C HIS A 117 7.17 8.82 13.19
N GLN A 118 6.72 9.45 14.28
CA GLN A 118 7.56 10.15 15.24
C GLN A 118 6.87 10.17 16.60
N SER A 119 7.65 10.10 17.68
CA SER A 119 7.19 10.25 19.05
C SER A 119 7.73 11.53 19.65
N ARG A 120 6.86 12.32 20.27
CA ARG A 120 7.18 13.56 20.96
C ARG A 120 6.80 13.47 22.43
N ASN A 121 7.71 13.92 23.29
CA ASN A 121 7.43 14.15 24.69
C ASN A 121 6.79 15.53 24.88
N THR A 122 5.56 15.57 25.38
CA THR A 122 4.83 16.82 25.62
C THR A 122 5.13 17.44 26.99
N SER A 123 5.75 16.70 27.91
CA SER A 123 6.19 17.22 29.20
C SER A 123 7.43 18.11 29.03
N ILE A 124 7.50 19.19 29.82
CA ILE A 124 8.64 20.13 29.84
C ILE A 124 9.68 19.81 30.93
N ASP A 125 9.37 18.89 31.85
CA ASP A 125 10.17 18.62 33.04
C ASP A 125 10.45 17.13 33.28
N GLN A 126 9.64 16.23 32.72
CA GLN A 126 9.78 14.78 32.89
C GLN A 126 10.14 14.08 31.57
N PRO A 127 11.04 13.08 31.59
CA PRO A 127 11.30 12.26 30.41
C PRO A 127 10.11 11.34 30.10
N LEU A 128 9.88 11.11 28.82
CA LEU A 128 8.91 10.14 28.32
C LEU A 128 9.58 8.77 28.20
N GLN A 129 8.89 7.72 28.64
CA GLN A 129 9.33 6.33 28.46
C GLN A 129 8.33 5.53 27.62
N LEU A 130 8.83 4.96 26.53
CA LEU A 130 8.09 4.06 25.64
C LEU A 130 8.76 2.69 25.62
N LEU A 131 7.98 1.63 25.82
CA LEU A 131 8.40 0.28 25.48
C LEU A 131 8.04 0.05 24.01
N ALA A 132 9.06 -0.05 23.17
CA ALA A 132 8.93 -0.47 21.78
C ALA A 132 9.11 -1.99 21.67
N ILE A 133 8.11 -2.68 21.16
CA ILE A 133 8.15 -4.11 20.83
C ILE A 133 8.03 -4.22 19.32
N THR A 134 9.04 -4.80 18.68
CA THR A 134 9.15 -4.81 17.22
C THR A 134 9.45 -6.21 16.72
N ASP A 135 9.15 -6.51 15.46
CA ASP A 135 9.63 -7.74 14.80
C ASP A 135 10.98 -7.53 14.09
N PHE A 136 11.76 -6.51 14.51
CA PHE A 136 13.02 -6.12 13.88
C PHE A 136 13.98 -7.29 13.69
N GLY A 137 14.08 -8.19 14.67
CA GLY A 137 14.96 -9.36 14.59
C GLY A 137 14.61 -10.28 13.41
N LEU A 138 13.33 -10.61 13.26
CA LEU A 138 12.83 -11.41 12.14
C LEU A 138 12.99 -10.66 10.80
N THR A 139 12.56 -9.41 10.76
CA THR A 139 12.59 -8.62 9.52
C THR A 139 14.02 -8.40 9.03
N SER A 140 14.97 -8.12 9.92
CA SER A 140 16.39 -7.96 9.56
C SER A 140 17.03 -9.27 9.13
N ALA A 141 16.62 -10.41 9.70
CA ALA A 141 17.10 -11.71 9.25
C ALA A 141 16.68 -12.02 7.80
N LEU A 142 15.52 -11.50 7.36
CA LEU A 142 15.01 -11.67 6.00
C LEU A 142 15.58 -10.63 5.02
N LEU A 143 15.64 -9.36 5.42
CA LEU A 143 15.96 -8.22 4.54
C LEU A 143 17.40 -7.71 4.63
N GLY A 144 18.18 -8.15 5.64
CA GLY A 144 19.51 -7.62 5.93
C GLY A 144 19.48 -6.30 6.72
N ASP A 145 20.56 -5.53 6.68
CA ASP A 145 20.67 -4.23 7.39
C ASP A 145 20.03 -3.08 6.61
N TYR A 146 18.68 -3.07 6.59
CA TYR A 146 17.89 -2.03 5.93
C TYR A 146 17.78 -0.73 6.75
N ASP A 147 18.01 -0.83 8.07
CA ASP A 147 17.81 0.27 9.03
C ASP A 147 18.81 1.43 8.77
N SER A 148 20.02 1.08 8.29
CA SER A 148 21.05 2.04 7.85
C SER A 148 20.62 2.97 6.70
N ARG A 149 19.57 2.60 5.94
CA ARG A 149 19.09 3.35 4.76
C ARG A 149 17.82 4.15 5.02
N THR A 150 17.15 3.93 6.16
CA THR A 150 15.82 4.50 6.44
C THR A 150 15.80 5.44 7.65
N ARG A 151 16.87 5.45 8.45
CA ARG A 151 17.07 6.38 9.55
C ARG A 151 17.83 7.61 9.08
N LEU A 152 17.61 8.73 9.78
CA LEU A 152 18.38 9.96 9.59
C LEU A 152 19.88 9.67 9.76
N LYS A 153 20.67 10.07 8.76
CA LYS A 153 22.12 10.04 8.82
C LYS A 153 22.62 10.98 9.93
N ALA A 154 23.76 10.63 10.53
CA ALA A 154 24.42 11.45 11.55
C ALA A 154 24.55 12.91 11.08
N GLY A 155 24.07 13.86 11.90
CA GLY A 155 24.03 15.28 11.57
C GLY A 155 22.76 15.77 10.85
N GLY A 156 21.84 14.88 10.47
CA GLY A 156 20.55 15.23 9.83
C GLY A 156 20.68 15.66 8.37
N ALA A 157 21.63 15.07 7.63
CA ALA A 157 21.93 15.40 6.23
C ALA A 157 20.80 15.02 5.25
N ASP A 158 19.91 14.14 5.66
CA ASP A 158 18.74 13.61 4.97
C ASP A 158 17.43 13.97 5.71
N ALA A 159 17.48 14.97 6.61
CA ALA A 159 16.29 15.45 7.29
C ALA A 159 15.28 15.97 6.27
N PHE A 160 14.06 15.43 6.31
CA PHE A 160 12.91 15.99 5.61
C PHE A 160 12.81 17.48 5.96
N ALA A 161 12.75 18.34 4.94
CA ALA A 161 12.59 19.77 5.14
C ALA A 161 11.34 20.00 5.99
N ALA A 162 11.48 20.81 7.04
CA ALA A 162 10.38 21.19 7.92
C ALA A 162 9.44 22.12 7.14
N GLU A 163 8.48 21.56 6.41
CA GLU A 163 7.25 22.28 6.13
C GLU A 163 6.37 22.22 7.38
N ASN A 164 5.89 23.39 7.79
CA ASN A 164 5.30 23.71 9.09
C ASN A 164 4.05 22.87 9.45
N ALA A 165 4.21 21.61 9.83
CA ALA A 165 3.21 20.89 10.62
C ALA A 165 3.32 21.34 12.08
N THR A 166 2.81 22.52 12.37
CA THR A 166 2.57 22.97 13.75
C THR A 166 1.54 22.06 14.39
N PHE A 167 1.86 21.48 15.55
CA PHE A 167 0.90 20.82 16.43
C PHE A 167 -0.31 21.74 16.66
N PRO A 168 -1.53 21.37 16.23
CA PRO A 168 -2.70 22.18 16.52
C PRO A 168 -3.02 22.14 18.02
N HIS A 169 -3.34 23.29 18.61
CA HIS A 169 -3.78 23.41 20.01
C HIS A 169 -5.18 22.78 20.22
N PRO A 170 -5.46 22.26 21.43
CA PRO A 170 -6.71 21.53 21.69
C PRO A 170 -7.88 22.50 21.97
N SER A 171 -8.99 22.34 21.25
CA SER A 171 -10.28 22.89 21.66
C SER A 171 -11.34 21.79 21.82
N SER A 172 -11.75 21.63 23.09
CA SER A 172 -13.09 21.26 23.58
C SER A 172 -13.70 19.88 23.27
N ALA A 173 -13.67 19.04 24.33
CA ALA A 173 -14.69 18.15 24.91
C ALA A 173 -15.34 17.01 24.06
N PRO A 174 -15.48 15.80 24.63
CA PRO A 174 -16.07 14.65 23.94
C PRO A 174 -17.60 14.75 23.89
N GLY A 175 -18.16 14.71 22.67
CA GLY A 175 -19.58 14.48 22.44
C GLY A 175 -19.94 13.01 22.66
N GLU A 176 -21.04 12.76 23.37
CA GLU A 176 -21.61 11.45 23.63
C GLU A 176 -22.01 10.72 22.33
N PHE A 177 -21.67 9.44 22.23
CA PHE A 177 -22.12 8.56 21.15
C PHE A 177 -23.63 8.29 21.27
N PRO A 178 -24.45 8.49 20.22
CA PRO A 178 -25.82 8.04 20.23
C PRO A 178 -25.89 6.52 20.02
N SER A 179 -26.77 5.88 20.78
CA SER A 179 -27.10 4.46 20.73
C SER A 179 -27.78 4.07 19.42
N LEU A 180 -27.41 2.89 18.91
CA LEU A 180 -27.98 2.26 17.71
C LEU A 180 -29.49 2.01 17.86
N PRO A 181 -30.33 2.38 16.88
CA PRO A 181 -31.71 1.92 16.86
C PRO A 181 -31.82 0.49 16.34
N SER A 182 -32.73 -0.25 16.98
CA SER A 182 -33.17 -1.61 16.69
C SER A 182 -33.81 -1.78 15.30
N SER A 183 -33.58 -2.95 14.71
CA SER A 183 -34.08 -3.40 13.39
C SER A 183 -35.58 -3.20 13.15
N PRO A 184 -35.97 -3.03 11.88
CA PRO A 184 -37.23 -3.55 11.37
C PRO A 184 -37.01 -4.79 10.48
N ALA A 185 -38.01 -5.67 10.55
CA ALA A 185 -38.07 -6.94 9.86
C ALA A 185 -38.53 -6.81 8.39
N SER A 186 -38.22 -7.87 7.66
CA SER A 186 -38.86 -8.36 6.43
C SER A 186 -38.47 -7.69 5.10
N ASN A 187 -37.71 -8.46 4.30
CA ASN A 187 -38.12 -8.73 2.92
C ASN A 187 -37.67 -10.14 2.54
N ARG A 188 -38.62 -11.09 2.59
CA ARG A 188 -38.47 -12.42 1.99
C ARG A 188 -38.80 -12.29 0.51
N GLY A 189 -37.85 -12.61 -0.36
CA GLY A 189 -38.17 -12.93 -1.75
C GLY A 189 -37.12 -12.53 -2.77
N SER A 190 -36.03 -13.27 -2.87
CA SER A 190 -35.70 -14.00 -4.11
C SER A 190 -34.64 -15.05 -3.79
N ARG A 191 -35.01 -16.31 -3.96
CA ARG A 191 -34.10 -17.45 -3.78
C ARG A 191 -33.40 -17.60 -5.12
N LEU A 192 -32.24 -16.95 -5.29
CA LEU A 192 -31.37 -17.26 -6.43
C LEU A 192 -30.98 -18.73 -6.31
N LYS A 193 -31.37 -19.50 -7.34
CA LYS A 193 -31.09 -20.93 -7.46
C LYS A 193 -29.58 -21.12 -7.36
N GLY A 194 -29.14 -21.80 -6.31
CA GLY A 194 -27.79 -22.32 -6.22
C GLY A 194 -27.56 -23.32 -7.35
N GLY A 195 -26.94 -22.86 -8.43
CA GLY A 195 -26.21 -23.73 -9.32
C GLY A 195 -24.99 -24.22 -8.57
N ALA A 196 -24.88 -25.54 -8.38
CA ALA A 196 -23.62 -26.14 -7.97
C ALA A 196 -22.51 -25.69 -8.95
N PRO A 197 -21.30 -25.33 -8.49
CA PRO A 197 -20.23 -25.01 -9.42
C PRO A 197 -20.00 -26.23 -10.32
N ALA A 198 -19.97 -25.99 -11.63
CA ALA A 198 -19.62 -27.00 -12.61
C ALA A 198 -18.32 -27.68 -12.18
N ARG A 199 -18.26 -29.01 -12.31
CA ARG A 199 -17.07 -29.80 -11.97
C ARG A 199 -15.88 -29.27 -12.77
N ASP A 200 -15.03 -28.55 -12.07
CA ASP A 200 -13.85 -27.91 -12.59
C ASP A 200 -12.76 -28.95 -12.87
N GLN A 201 -12.81 -29.53 -14.07
CA GLN A 201 -11.92 -30.60 -14.54
C GLN A 201 -10.77 -30.10 -15.43
N GLY A 202 -10.61 -28.77 -15.56
CA GLY A 202 -9.54 -28.15 -16.34
C GLY A 202 -8.19 -28.19 -15.62
N SER A 203 -7.10 -28.12 -16.40
CA SER A 203 -5.76 -27.88 -15.85
C SER A 203 -5.71 -26.51 -15.14
N PRO A 204 -4.79 -26.29 -14.18
CA PRO A 204 -4.64 -24.98 -13.54
C PRO A 204 -4.45 -23.82 -14.53
N ALA A 205 -3.69 -24.06 -15.60
CA ALA A 205 -3.48 -23.07 -16.66
C ALA A 205 -4.78 -22.76 -17.42
N GLN A 206 -5.56 -23.80 -17.77
CA GLN A 206 -6.86 -23.59 -18.42
C GLN A 206 -7.81 -22.78 -17.53
N TYR A 207 -7.82 -23.06 -16.22
CA TYR A 207 -8.66 -22.32 -15.28
C TYR A 207 -8.29 -20.82 -15.22
N VAL A 208 -7.01 -20.49 -15.20
CA VAL A 208 -6.54 -19.10 -15.20
C VAL A 208 -6.87 -18.41 -16.52
N GLU A 209 -6.79 -19.12 -17.64
CA GLU A 209 -7.20 -18.57 -18.94
C GLU A 209 -8.71 -18.33 -18.99
N ASP A 210 -9.52 -19.25 -18.46
CA ASP A 210 -10.97 -19.07 -18.36
C ASP A 210 -11.33 -17.86 -17.47
N LEU A 211 -10.62 -17.66 -16.36
CA LEU A 211 -10.76 -16.44 -15.54
C LEU A 211 -10.32 -15.18 -16.28
N THR A 212 -9.24 -15.25 -17.06
CA THR A 212 -8.79 -14.12 -17.88
C THR A 212 -9.86 -13.73 -18.90
N LEU A 213 -10.44 -14.70 -19.60
CA LEU A 213 -11.55 -14.48 -20.52
C LEU A 213 -12.77 -13.91 -19.80
N GLU A 214 -13.10 -14.42 -18.60
CA GLU A 214 -14.18 -13.87 -17.77
C GLU A 214 -13.91 -12.41 -17.41
N ALA A 215 -12.68 -12.05 -17.01
CA ALA A 215 -12.29 -10.68 -16.70
C ALA A 215 -12.45 -9.75 -17.89
N LEU A 216 -11.94 -10.15 -19.07
CA LEU A 216 -12.02 -9.37 -20.31
C LEU A 216 -13.45 -9.20 -20.82
N GLN A 217 -14.35 -10.15 -20.53
CA GLN A 217 -15.78 -10.07 -20.86
C GLN A 217 -16.61 -9.33 -19.80
N HIS A 218 -16.03 -8.99 -18.65
CA HIS A 218 -16.74 -8.33 -17.57
C HIS A 218 -17.20 -6.91 -17.98
N ARG A 219 -18.33 -6.47 -17.42
CA ARG A 219 -18.90 -5.12 -17.69
C ARG A 219 -17.90 -3.99 -17.38
N ALA A 220 -17.09 -4.14 -16.35
CA ALA A 220 -16.04 -3.17 -15.99
C ALA A 220 -15.02 -2.90 -17.11
N VAL A 221 -14.78 -3.89 -17.99
CA VAL A 221 -13.86 -3.76 -19.14
C VAL A 221 -14.61 -3.25 -20.37
N ASN A 222 -15.87 -3.65 -20.53
CA ASN A 222 -16.74 -3.26 -21.63
C ASN A 222 -17.78 -2.22 -21.19
N HIS A 223 -17.37 -1.27 -20.35
CA HIS A 223 -18.30 -0.37 -19.68
C HIS A 223 -18.80 0.71 -20.64
N PRO A 224 -20.08 1.13 -20.59
CA PRO A 224 -20.60 2.21 -21.43
C PRO A 224 -19.79 3.52 -21.36
N TYR A 225 -19.19 3.81 -20.20
CA TYR A 225 -18.24 4.92 -20.03
C TYR A 225 -17.06 4.84 -20.98
N LEU A 226 -16.42 3.67 -21.07
CA LEU A 226 -15.25 3.44 -21.90
C LEU A 226 -15.63 3.48 -23.38
N GLU A 227 -16.78 2.91 -23.75
CA GLU A 227 -17.29 3.01 -25.12
C GLU A 227 -17.58 4.46 -25.52
N ALA A 228 -18.22 5.25 -24.64
CA ALA A 228 -18.51 6.65 -24.87
C ALA A 228 -17.22 7.49 -24.96
N MET A 229 -16.23 7.19 -24.12
CA MET A 229 -14.90 7.81 -24.16
C MET A 229 -14.24 7.57 -25.51
N ALA A 230 -14.13 6.30 -25.94
CA ALA A 230 -13.51 5.93 -27.21
C ALA A 230 -14.23 6.57 -28.42
N ARG A 231 -15.57 6.64 -28.39
CA ARG A 231 -16.37 7.20 -29.49
C ARG A 231 -16.41 8.73 -29.51
N GLY A 232 -16.00 9.40 -28.43
CA GLY A 232 -16.15 10.85 -28.32
C GLY A 232 -17.60 11.28 -28.07
N ALA A 233 -18.37 10.46 -27.33
CA ALA A 233 -19.82 10.59 -27.23
C ALA A 233 -20.30 11.37 -25.98
N PHE A 234 -19.40 11.88 -25.14
CA PHE A 234 -19.78 12.73 -24.01
C PHE A 234 -20.14 14.16 -24.47
N PRO A 235 -21.04 14.85 -23.75
CA PRO A 235 -21.36 16.26 -23.98
C PRO A 235 -20.12 17.16 -24.08
N SER A 236 -19.13 16.92 -23.21
CA SER A 236 -17.83 17.58 -23.25
C SER A 236 -16.71 16.57 -23.02
N MET A 237 -15.97 16.25 -24.09
CA MET A 237 -14.85 15.32 -24.02
C MET A 237 -13.69 15.85 -23.16
N HIS A 238 -13.41 17.14 -23.23
CA HIS A 238 -12.39 17.76 -22.38
C HIS A 238 -12.78 17.64 -20.90
N TRP A 239 -14.04 17.92 -20.57
CA TRP A 239 -14.53 17.80 -19.20
C TRP A 239 -14.48 16.36 -18.71
N ALA A 240 -14.94 15.39 -19.52
CA ALA A 240 -14.92 13.98 -19.15
C ALA A 240 -13.49 13.44 -18.90
N LEU A 241 -12.51 13.87 -19.70
CA LEU A 241 -11.10 13.53 -19.50
C LEU A 241 -10.51 14.19 -18.25
N ALA A 242 -10.86 15.45 -17.98
CA ALA A 242 -10.44 16.15 -16.77
C ALA A 242 -11.04 15.53 -15.49
N ASP A 243 -12.34 15.19 -15.50
CA ASP A 243 -13.02 14.52 -14.39
C ASP A 243 -12.42 13.13 -14.11
N PHE A 244 -12.12 12.37 -15.17
CA PHE A 244 -11.37 11.13 -15.04
C PHE A 244 -9.99 11.35 -14.42
N ALA A 245 -9.22 12.31 -14.95
CA ALA A 245 -7.87 12.60 -14.48
C ALA A 245 -7.84 13.06 -13.02
N GLU A 246 -8.84 13.83 -12.58
CA GLU A 246 -9.00 14.25 -11.20
C GLU A 246 -9.21 13.05 -10.27
N HIS A 247 -10.20 12.21 -10.58
CA HIS A 247 -10.65 11.17 -9.65
C HIS A 247 -9.85 9.86 -9.74
N TYR A 248 -9.43 9.46 -10.95
CA TYR A 248 -8.65 8.24 -11.13
C TYR A 248 -7.23 8.35 -10.55
N TYR A 249 -6.74 9.57 -10.32
CA TYR A 249 -5.46 9.78 -9.62
C TYR A 249 -5.44 9.24 -8.20
N GLY A 250 -6.57 9.30 -7.49
CA GLY A 250 -6.70 8.71 -6.15
C GLY A 250 -6.49 7.18 -6.14
N TYR A 251 -6.70 6.53 -7.29
CA TYR A 251 -6.35 5.14 -7.53
C TYR A 251 -4.90 4.97 -8.00
N SER A 252 -4.49 5.64 -9.09
CA SER A 252 -3.17 5.41 -9.70
C SER A 252 -2.01 5.82 -8.79
N SER A 253 -2.15 6.90 -8.01
CA SER A 253 -1.13 7.32 -7.04
C SER A 253 -0.87 6.30 -5.92
N GLN A 254 -1.82 5.39 -5.66
CA GLN A 254 -1.72 4.36 -4.64
C GLN A 254 -1.30 3.00 -5.20
N PHE A 255 -1.13 2.88 -6.51
CA PHE A 255 -0.80 1.61 -7.15
C PHE A 255 0.50 0.96 -6.62
N PRO A 256 1.61 1.69 -6.36
CA PRO A 256 2.79 1.12 -5.69
C PRO A 256 2.47 0.49 -4.32
N ARG A 257 1.50 1.08 -3.58
CA ARG A 257 1.05 0.56 -2.29
C ARG A 257 0.25 -0.73 -2.45
N TYR A 258 -0.55 -0.85 -3.51
CA TYR A 258 -1.28 -2.07 -3.85
C TYR A 258 -0.32 -3.22 -4.20
N LEU A 259 0.70 -2.94 -5.03
CA LEU A 259 1.76 -3.90 -5.34
C LEU A 259 2.49 -4.34 -4.06
N THR A 260 2.86 -3.40 -3.19
CA THR A 260 3.52 -3.72 -1.92
C THR A 260 2.64 -4.59 -1.01
N ALA A 261 1.33 -4.33 -0.97
CA ALA A 261 0.38 -5.17 -0.23
C ALA A 261 0.36 -6.60 -0.78
N LEU A 262 0.31 -6.77 -2.10
CA LEU A 262 0.36 -8.09 -2.74
C LEU A 262 1.69 -8.81 -2.46
N ILE A 263 2.83 -8.12 -2.64
CA ILE A 263 4.17 -8.66 -2.38
C ILE A 263 4.27 -9.21 -0.95
N SER A 264 3.70 -8.49 0.03
CA SER A 264 3.70 -8.89 1.43
C SER A 264 2.91 -10.18 1.72
N ARG A 265 2.07 -10.61 0.79
CA ARG A 265 1.29 -11.85 0.87
C ARG A 265 1.96 -13.04 0.18
N MET A 266 2.96 -12.82 -0.66
CA MET A 266 3.65 -13.90 -1.35
C MET A 266 4.68 -14.58 -0.45
N GLU A 267 4.52 -15.88 -0.21
CA GLU A 267 5.47 -16.67 0.57
C GLU A 267 6.66 -17.11 -0.30
N GLU A 268 6.37 -17.59 -1.51
CA GLU A 268 7.37 -18.09 -2.45
C GLU A 268 8.31 -16.96 -2.92
N PRO A 269 9.65 -17.14 -2.81
CA PRO A 269 10.61 -16.12 -3.20
C PRO A 269 10.50 -15.71 -4.67
N ASN A 270 10.21 -16.66 -5.56
CA ASN A 270 10.10 -16.39 -7.00
C ASN A 270 8.88 -15.50 -7.30
N HIS A 271 7.73 -15.73 -6.64
CA HIS A 271 6.55 -14.88 -6.79
C HIS A 271 6.85 -13.45 -6.34
N ARG A 272 7.55 -13.28 -5.21
CA ARG A 272 7.97 -11.96 -4.73
C ARG A 272 8.91 -11.24 -5.68
N LYS A 273 9.88 -11.96 -6.26
CA LYS A 273 10.86 -11.37 -7.17
C LYS A 273 10.17 -10.73 -8.37
N VAL A 274 9.28 -11.48 -9.03
CA VAL A 274 8.51 -10.98 -10.18
C VAL A 274 7.75 -9.70 -9.83
N LEU A 275 7.03 -9.70 -8.70
CA LEU A 275 6.26 -8.54 -8.29
C LEU A 275 7.13 -7.34 -7.89
N LEU A 276 8.36 -7.58 -7.40
CA LEU A 276 9.34 -6.53 -7.14
C LEU A 276 9.87 -5.91 -8.43
N ASP A 277 10.02 -6.71 -9.49
CA ASP A 277 10.40 -6.22 -10.81
C ASP A 277 9.29 -5.28 -11.35
N ASN A 278 8.00 -5.67 -11.25
CA ASN A 278 6.87 -4.78 -11.57
C ASN A 278 6.88 -3.48 -10.73
N LEU A 279 7.22 -3.57 -9.44
CA LEU A 279 7.31 -2.39 -8.57
C LEU A 279 8.47 -1.47 -8.95
N MET A 280 9.57 -2.02 -9.49
CA MET A 280 10.68 -1.23 -10.02
C MET A 280 10.24 -0.48 -11.28
N GLU A 281 9.52 -1.14 -12.18
CA GLU A 281 8.96 -0.51 -13.38
C GLU A 281 8.03 0.66 -13.03
N GLU A 282 7.11 0.45 -12.09
CA GLU A 282 6.20 1.46 -11.57
C GLU A 282 6.95 2.69 -10.99
N SER A 283 8.20 2.49 -10.52
CA SER A 283 9.08 3.55 -10.04
C SER A 283 9.88 4.28 -11.13
N GLY A 284 9.68 3.90 -12.40
CA GLY A 284 10.35 4.46 -13.57
C GLY A 284 11.68 3.79 -13.92
N GLN A 285 11.92 2.55 -13.47
CA GLN A 285 13.13 1.79 -13.78
C GLN A 285 12.81 0.68 -14.78
N TYR A 286 13.42 0.77 -15.96
CA TYR A 286 13.22 -0.15 -17.08
C TYR A 286 14.57 -0.71 -17.53
N ASP A 287 14.57 -1.92 -18.07
CA ASP A 287 15.74 -2.49 -18.73
C ASP A 287 15.87 -2.01 -20.20
N GLU A 288 17.02 -2.29 -20.82
CA GLU A 288 17.29 -1.85 -22.20
C GLU A 288 16.34 -2.49 -23.23
N ALA A 289 15.89 -3.73 -23.00
CA ALA A 289 15.03 -4.44 -23.93
C ALA A 289 13.60 -3.87 -23.91
N GLU A 290 13.08 -3.57 -22.73
CA GLU A 290 11.80 -2.90 -22.50
C GLU A 290 11.79 -1.51 -23.14
N LEU A 291 12.84 -0.72 -22.95
CA LEU A 291 12.94 0.63 -23.53
C LEU A 291 12.94 0.60 -25.06
N GLU A 292 13.64 -0.36 -25.68
CA GLU A 292 13.64 -0.52 -27.14
C GLU A 292 12.28 -0.98 -27.68
N GLU A 293 11.53 -1.77 -26.92
CA GLU A 293 10.16 -2.13 -27.25
C GLU A 293 9.21 -0.93 -27.13
N LEU A 294 9.20 -0.24 -26.00
CA LEU A 294 8.39 0.94 -25.74
C LEU A 294 8.61 2.03 -26.81
N LYS A 295 9.86 2.21 -27.24
CA LYS A 295 10.20 3.15 -28.31
C LYS A 295 9.57 2.78 -29.66
N ARG A 296 9.44 1.49 -30.00
CA ARG A 296 8.73 1.05 -31.22
C ARG A 296 7.25 1.38 -31.19
N TRP A 297 6.67 1.52 -30.00
CA TRP A 297 5.29 1.94 -29.77
C TRP A 297 5.14 3.45 -29.55
N GLY A 298 6.21 4.22 -29.77
CA GLY A 298 6.18 5.68 -29.72
C GLY A 298 6.31 6.28 -28.31
N VAL A 299 6.76 5.48 -27.33
CA VAL A 299 7.11 5.95 -25.99
C VAL A 299 8.61 6.24 -25.94
N GLU A 300 8.98 7.52 -25.89
CA GLU A 300 10.40 7.89 -25.85
C GLU A 300 11.00 7.69 -24.44
N PRO A 301 12.20 7.07 -24.32
CA PRO A 301 12.81 6.77 -23.02
C PRO A 301 12.99 7.97 -22.09
N ASN A 302 13.31 9.15 -22.64
CA ASN A 302 13.50 10.37 -21.88
C ASN A 302 12.20 10.90 -21.24
N TRP A 303 11.04 10.41 -21.63
CA TRP A 303 9.76 10.79 -21.02
C TRP A 303 9.44 10.01 -19.74
N ILE A 304 10.03 8.80 -19.58
CA ILE A 304 9.64 7.81 -18.56
C ILE A 304 10.78 7.38 -17.62
N ILE A 305 12.04 7.43 -18.03
CA ILE A 305 13.17 6.97 -17.21
C ILE A 305 13.28 7.81 -15.93
N GLY A 306 13.29 7.13 -14.78
CA GLY A 306 13.38 7.74 -13.47
C GLY A 306 12.14 8.52 -13.04
N VAL A 307 11.05 8.41 -13.79
CA VAL A 307 9.77 9.06 -13.48
C VAL A 307 8.77 7.98 -13.05
N PRO A 308 8.34 7.97 -11.78
CA PRO A 308 7.31 7.03 -11.33
C PRO A 308 6.00 7.22 -12.10
N HIS A 309 5.28 6.13 -12.34
CA HIS A 309 3.99 6.15 -13.05
C HIS A 309 2.94 7.09 -12.44
N PRO A 310 2.83 7.22 -11.09
CA PRO A 310 1.99 8.26 -10.50
C PRO A 310 2.33 9.68 -10.98
N GLU A 311 3.61 9.98 -11.19
CA GLU A 311 4.05 11.29 -11.69
C GLU A 311 3.78 11.44 -13.20
N LEU A 312 3.86 10.36 -13.98
CA LEU A 312 3.42 10.37 -15.38
C LEU A 312 1.91 10.66 -15.49
N PHE A 313 1.10 10.06 -14.61
CA PHE A 313 -0.33 10.37 -14.54
C PHE A 313 -0.57 11.81 -14.07
N ASN A 314 0.22 12.29 -13.10
CA ASN A 314 0.14 13.66 -12.61
C ASN A 314 0.48 14.69 -13.71
N ARG A 315 1.43 14.37 -14.59
CA ARG A 315 1.72 15.18 -15.78
C ARG A 315 0.49 15.29 -16.70
N PHE A 316 -0.21 14.20 -16.94
CA PHE A 316 -1.46 14.19 -17.71
C PHE A 316 -2.54 15.08 -17.05
N ARG A 317 -2.72 14.98 -15.73
CA ARG A 317 -3.64 15.84 -14.96
C ARG A 317 -3.36 17.32 -15.19
N ASN A 318 -2.10 17.72 -15.04
CA ASN A 318 -1.69 19.10 -15.23
C ASN A 318 -1.97 19.57 -16.67
N ALA A 319 -1.69 18.72 -17.67
CA ALA A 319 -1.85 19.05 -19.07
C ALA A 319 -3.33 19.18 -19.50
N ILE A 320 -4.24 18.39 -18.92
CA ILE A 320 -5.69 18.50 -19.16
C ILE A 320 -6.37 19.56 -18.29
N GLY A 321 -5.59 20.31 -17.49
CA GLY A 321 -6.08 21.47 -16.72
C GLY A 321 -6.68 21.12 -15.35
N VAL A 322 -6.38 19.94 -14.81
CA VAL A 322 -6.78 19.55 -13.44
C VAL A 322 -5.83 20.21 -12.45
N SER A 323 -6.39 20.89 -11.45
CA SER A 323 -5.61 21.50 -10.36
C SER A 323 -5.30 20.44 -9.30
N ASN A 324 -4.14 20.51 -8.66
CA ASN A 324 -3.87 19.64 -7.51
C ASN A 324 -4.88 19.91 -6.38
N THR A 325 -5.69 18.89 -6.08
CA THR A 325 -6.53 18.79 -4.89
C THR A 325 -5.81 17.97 -3.82
N ALA A 326 -6.00 18.29 -2.55
CA ALA A 326 -5.43 17.48 -1.47
C ALA A 326 -6.14 16.13 -1.42
N ALA A 327 -5.51 15.08 -0.91
CA ALA A 327 -6.17 13.77 -0.72
C ALA A 327 -7.42 13.86 0.18
N ALA A 328 -7.48 14.87 1.06
CA ALA A 328 -8.64 15.19 1.88
C ALA A 328 -9.85 15.71 1.08
N ASP A 329 -9.63 16.16 -0.16
CA ASP A 329 -10.66 16.66 -1.07
C ASP A 329 -11.15 15.56 -2.04
N ASP A 330 -10.62 14.33 -1.93
CA ASP A 330 -11.06 13.19 -2.73
C ASP A 330 -12.56 12.95 -2.56
N HIS A 331 -13.26 12.73 -3.67
CA HIS A 331 -14.67 12.38 -3.63
C HIS A 331 -14.88 11.03 -2.90
N ILE A 332 -15.98 10.88 -2.17
CA ILE A 332 -16.20 9.71 -1.30
C ILE A 332 -16.15 8.37 -2.05
N GLU A 333 -16.59 8.32 -3.31
CA GLU A 333 -16.53 7.17 -4.20
C GLU A 333 -15.08 6.73 -4.47
N VAL A 334 -14.15 7.69 -4.62
CA VAL A 334 -12.70 7.42 -4.78
C VAL A 334 -12.13 6.85 -3.48
N VAL A 335 -12.45 7.47 -2.34
CA VAL A 335 -12.01 7.02 -1.02
C VAL A 335 -12.52 5.60 -0.74
N CYS A 336 -13.82 5.36 -0.92
CA CYS A 336 -14.42 4.05 -0.72
C CYS A 336 -13.84 2.99 -1.64
N TRP A 337 -13.54 3.32 -2.90
CA TRP A 337 -12.88 2.38 -3.80
C TRP A 337 -11.48 2.01 -3.28
N ARG A 338 -10.65 3.01 -2.97
CA ARG A 338 -9.29 2.83 -2.43
C ARG A 338 -9.28 1.96 -1.17
N GLU A 339 -10.13 2.28 -0.20
CA GLU A 339 -10.23 1.53 1.06
C GLU A 339 -10.66 0.09 0.84
N GLN A 340 -11.68 -0.14 0.02
CA GLN A 340 -12.16 -1.50 -0.27
C GLN A 340 -11.12 -2.31 -1.04
N PHE A 341 -10.42 -1.69 -2.00
CA PHE A 341 -9.38 -2.37 -2.75
C PHE A 341 -8.21 -2.78 -1.84
N LEU A 342 -7.76 -1.88 -0.96
CA LEU A 342 -6.77 -2.21 0.07
C LEU A 342 -7.25 -3.29 1.03
N ALA A 343 -8.52 -3.27 1.43
CA ALA A 343 -9.10 -4.30 2.30
C ALA A 343 -9.09 -5.69 1.63
N ILE A 344 -9.28 -5.76 0.31
CA ILE A 344 -9.16 -7.01 -0.45
C ILE A 344 -7.71 -7.52 -0.42
N LEU A 345 -6.74 -6.65 -0.67
CA LEU A 345 -5.33 -7.02 -0.73
C LEU A 345 -4.76 -7.39 0.65
N ASN A 346 -5.18 -6.70 1.71
CA ASN A 346 -4.69 -6.91 3.07
C ASN A 346 -5.44 -7.99 3.84
N GLY A 347 -6.75 -8.11 3.64
CA GLY A 347 -7.61 -9.04 4.38
C GLY A 347 -7.86 -10.37 3.67
N GLY A 348 -7.50 -10.49 2.39
CA GLY A 348 -7.64 -11.71 1.59
C GLY A 348 -6.48 -12.69 1.75
N THR A 349 -6.66 -13.90 1.22
CA THR A 349 -5.56 -14.86 0.99
C THR A 349 -4.61 -14.34 -0.10
N ALA A 350 -3.40 -14.90 -0.21
CA ALA A 350 -2.46 -14.57 -1.29
C ALA A 350 -3.09 -14.76 -2.68
N ALA A 351 -3.81 -15.87 -2.89
CA ALA A 351 -4.56 -16.15 -4.12
C ALA A 351 -5.65 -15.09 -4.39
N GLN A 352 -6.35 -14.62 -3.35
CA GLN A 352 -7.36 -13.57 -3.50
C GLN A 352 -6.75 -12.21 -3.86
N ALA A 353 -5.66 -11.84 -3.18
CA ALA A 353 -4.95 -10.60 -3.51
C ALA A 353 -4.41 -10.64 -4.94
N LEU A 354 -3.85 -11.79 -5.36
CA LEU A 354 -3.37 -12.00 -6.72
C LEU A 354 -4.50 -11.99 -7.75
N GLY A 355 -5.66 -12.58 -7.43
CA GLY A 355 -6.84 -12.49 -8.27
C GLY A 355 -7.30 -11.04 -8.46
N ALA A 356 -7.26 -10.23 -7.41
CA ALA A 356 -7.69 -8.84 -7.45
C ALA A 356 -6.74 -7.92 -8.25
N LEU A 357 -5.44 -8.00 -7.97
CA LEU A 357 -4.45 -7.14 -8.64
C LEU A 357 -3.99 -7.74 -9.98
N GLY A 358 -3.65 -9.02 -10.03
CA GLY A 358 -3.18 -9.65 -11.27
C GLY A 358 -4.27 -9.83 -12.32
N LEU A 359 -5.36 -10.54 -11.98
CA LEU A 359 -6.41 -10.87 -12.96
C LEU A 359 -7.45 -9.75 -13.12
N GLY A 360 -7.81 -9.07 -12.03
CA GLY A 360 -8.83 -8.03 -12.02
C GLY A 360 -8.34 -6.62 -12.34
N THR A 361 -7.02 -6.40 -12.45
CA THR A 361 -6.41 -5.09 -12.72
C THR A 361 -5.38 -5.18 -13.84
N GLU A 362 -4.25 -5.86 -13.65
CA GLU A 362 -3.15 -5.88 -14.63
C GLU A 362 -3.59 -6.51 -15.95
N THR A 363 -4.27 -7.64 -15.88
CA THR A 363 -4.74 -8.37 -17.08
C THR A 363 -5.68 -7.55 -17.97
N ILE A 364 -6.39 -6.57 -17.42
CA ILE A 364 -7.37 -5.77 -18.16
C ILE A 364 -6.83 -4.40 -18.58
N VAL A 365 -5.66 -3.98 -18.08
CA VAL A 365 -5.20 -2.58 -18.14
C VAL A 365 -5.11 -2.04 -19.56
N GLN A 366 -4.51 -2.84 -20.47
CA GLN A 366 -4.39 -2.50 -21.89
C GLN A 366 -5.76 -2.22 -22.52
N THR A 367 -6.75 -3.08 -22.23
CA THR A 367 -8.10 -2.97 -22.82
C THR A 367 -8.82 -1.74 -22.29
N ILE A 368 -8.70 -1.42 -21.01
CA ILE A 368 -9.40 -0.28 -20.40
C ILE A 368 -8.72 1.07 -20.68
N TYR A 369 -7.44 1.09 -21.03
CA TYR A 369 -6.71 2.33 -21.33
C TYR A 369 -6.75 2.73 -22.80
N GLN A 370 -6.95 1.79 -23.73
CA GLN A 370 -7.08 2.12 -25.16
C GLN A 370 -8.16 3.19 -25.47
N PRO A 371 -9.36 3.16 -24.85
CA PRO A 371 -10.36 4.23 -25.01
C PRO A 371 -9.86 5.64 -24.69
N PHE A 372 -8.96 5.77 -23.71
CA PHE A 372 -8.37 7.06 -23.33
C PHE A 372 -7.30 7.50 -24.32
N VAL A 373 -6.48 6.57 -24.81
CA VAL A 373 -5.54 6.84 -25.91
C VAL A 373 -6.28 7.41 -27.12
N ASP A 374 -7.37 6.75 -27.53
CA ASP A 374 -8.20 7.17 -28.66
C ASP A 374 -8.84 8.55 -28.42
N ALA A 375 -9.37 8.79 -27.23
CA ALA A 375 -10.02 10.05 -26.86
C ALA A 375 -9.02 11.22 -26.81
N ILE A 376 -7.84 11.01 -26.23
CA ILE A 376 -6.77 12.01 -26.14
C ILE A 376 -6.24 12.37 -27.53
N ALA A 377 -6.02 11.36 -28.38
CA ALA A 377 -5.59 11.57 -29.75
C ALA A 377 -6.61 12.40 -30.56
N LYS A 378 -7.91 12.13 -30.38
CA LYS A 378 -9.00 12.89 -31.02
C LYS A 378 -9.12 14.32 -30.49
N LEU A 379 -8.86 14.53 -29.19
CA LEU A 379 -8.87 15.87 -28.61
C LEU A 379 -7.77 16.75 -29.23
N GLY A 380 -6.59 16.17 -29.48
CA GLY A 380 -5.52 16.80 -30.26
C GLY A 380 -4.86 18.02 -29.62
N THR A 381 -5.15 18.32 -28.34
CA THR A 381 -4.61 19.47 -27.62
C THR A 381 -3.41 19.12 -26.72
N LEU A 382 -3.23 17.84 -26.41
CA LEU A 382 -2.16 17.37 -25.52
C LEU A 382 -0.95 16.90 -26.32
N LYS A 383 0.25 17.12 -25.79
CA LYS A 383 1.45 16.52 -26.37
C LYS A 383 1.51 15.03 -26.01
N PRO A 384 2.13 14.19 -26.85
CA PRO A 384 2.34 12.78 -26.52
C PRO A 384 3.06 12.55 -25.18
N GLU A 385 4.07 13.38 -24.87
CA GLU A 385 4.83 13.30 -23.61
C GLU A 385 3.98 13.54 -22.34
N ASP A 386 2.90 14.31 -22.47
CA ASP A 386 2.01 14.68 -21.36
C ASP A 386 1.00 13.57 -21.06
N ALA A 387 0.67 12.75 -22.07
CA ALA A 387 -0.29 11.65 -21.96
C ALA A 387 0.38 10.26 -21.99
N VAL A 388 1.72 10.20 -21.90
CA VAL A 388 2.53 8.99 -22.09
C VAL A 388 2.17 7.84 -21.15
N PHE A 389 1.54 8.14 -20.00
CA PHE A 389 1.03 7.13 -19.07
C PHE A 389 0.16 6.07 -19.76
N PHE A 390 -0.78 6.46 -20.65
CA PHE A 390 -1.66 5.47 -21.27
C PHE A 390 -0.95 4.64 -22.35
N PRO A 391 -0.23 5.24 -23.33
CA PRO A 391 0.55 4.48 -24.30
C PRO A 391 1.53 3.50 -23.66
N LEU A 392 2.20 3.90 -22.57
CA LEU A 392 3.11 3.04 -21.79
C LEU A 392 2.45 1.74 -21.36
N HIS A 393 1.22 1.79 -20.84
CA HIS A 393 0.47 0.63 -20.36
C HIS A 393 -0.33 -0.11 -21.45
N THR A 394 -0.38 0.44 -22.67
CA THR A 394 -1.00 -0.23 -23.83
C THR A 394 0.02 -0.84 -24.79
N ALA A 395 1.27 -0.35 -24.73
CA ALA A 395 2.41 -0.86 -25.45
C ALA A 395 2.88 -2.15 -24.77
N VAL A 396 2.67 -3.28 -25.46
CA VAL A 396 3.14 -4.65 -25.18
C VAL A 396 3.43 -4.98 -23.71
N ASP A 397 2.52 -5.76 -23.12
CA ASP A 397 2.72 -6.38 -21.81
C ASP A 397 2.53 -7.90 -21.83
N ASP A 398 3.02 -8.57 -22.89
CA ASP A 398 2.97 -10.03 -22.95
C ASP A 398 3.81 -10.66 -21.83
N HIS A 399 4.86 -9.96 -21.35
CA HIS A 399 5.79 -10.50 -20.36
C HIS A 399 5.29 -10.36 -18.90
N HIS A 400 4.81 -9.19 -18.46
CA HIS A 400 4.36 -9.05 -17.06
C HIS A 400 3.02 -9.76 -16.84
N GLN A 401 2.11 -9.71 -17.81
CA GLN A 401 0.88 -10.51 -17.77
C GLN A 401 1.18 -12.00 -17.74
N ALA A 402 2.11 -12.50 -18.57
CA ALA A 402 2.48 -13.92 -18.55
C ALA A 402 3.03 -14.33 -17.18
N THR A 403 3.80 -13.46 -16.53
CA THR A 403 4.41 -13.79 -15.25
C THR A 403 3.41 -13.79 -14.10
N LEU A 404 2.47 -12.83 -14.05
CA LEU A 404 1.36 -12.86 -13.09
C LEU A 404 0.43 -14.05 -13.32
N LYS A 405 0.15 -14.41 -14.57
CA LYS A 405 -0.62 -15.60 -14.93
C LYS A 405 0.08 -16.90 -14.53
N ALA A 406 1.41 -16.95 -14.59
CA ALA A 406 2.18 -18.10 -14.12
C ALA A 406 2.02 -18.29 -12.61
N ILE A 407 2.13 -17.21 -11.82
CA ILE A 407 1.89 -17.25 -10.37
C ILE A 407 0.44 -17.69 -10.10
N ALA A 408 -0.54 -17.13 -10.83
CA ALA A 408 -1.95 -17.50 -10.68
C ALA A 408 -2.18 -18.98 -11.02
N THR A 409 -1.45 -19.53 -12.00
CA THR A 409 -1.52 -20.95 -12.39
C THR A 409 -1.04 -21.86 -11.26
N GLU A 410 -0.01 -21.46 -10.52
CA GLU A 410 0.44 -22.19 -9.34
C GLU A 410 -0.61 -22.18 -8.22
N PHE A 411 -1.23 -21.03 -7.93
CA PHE A 411 -2.34 -20.96 -6.97
C PHE A 411 -3.56 -21.76 -7.43
N ALA A 412 -3.83 -21.82 -8.74
CA ALA A 412 -4.93 -22.60 -9.32
C ALA A 412 -4.68 -24.13 -9.28
N ALA A 413 -3.56 -24.61 -8.74
CA ALA A 413 -3.32 -26.03 -8.52
C ALA A 413 -4.24 -26.65 -7.46
N THR A 414 -4.84 -25.83 -6.58
CA THR A 414 -5.78 -26.28 -5.54
C THR A 414 -7.19 -25.73 -5.78
N PRO A 415 -8.25 -26.48 -5.41
CA PRO A 415 -9.62 -25.98 -5.49
C PRO A 415 -9.85 -24.68 -4.71
N GLU A 416 -9.20 -24.53 -3.56
CA GLU A 416 -9.29 -23.34 -2.72
C GLU A 416 -8.65 -22.12 -3.41
N GLY A 417 -7.47 -22.30 -4.00
CA GLY A 417 -6.78 -21.23 -4.72
C GLY A 417 -7.57 -20.74 -5.94
N ARG A 418 -8.21 -21.67 -6.66
CA ARG A 418 -9.13 -21.34 -7.77
C ARG A 418 -10.29 -20.44 -7.32
N VAL A 419 -10.97 -20.82 -6.24
CA VAL A 419 -12.07 -20.02 -5.67
C VAL A 419 -11.59 -18.64 -5.21
N GLU A 420 -10.43 -18.58 -4.55
CA GLU A 420 -9.92 -17.32 -4.03
C GLU A 420 -9.43 -16.38 -5.15
N LEU A 421 -8.78 -16.89 -6.20
CA LEU A 421 -8.44 -16.13 -7.41
C LEU A 421 -9.68 -15.50 -8.04
N ALA A 422 -10.70 -16.32 -8.33
CA ALA A 422 -11.95 -15.86 -8.93
C ALA A 422 -12.65 -14.80 -8.07
N LYS A 423 -12.66 -15.00 -6.74
CA LYS A 423 -13.23 -14.06 -5.78
C LYS A 423 -12.47 -12.73 -5.76
N GLY A 424 -11.14 -12.75 -5.78
CA GLY A 424 -10.33 -11.54 -5.87
C GLY A 424 -10.61 -10.73 -7.13
N MET A 425 -10.54 -11.41 -8.28
CA MET A 425 -10.80 -10.84 -9.60
C MET A 425 -12.18 -10.18 -9.68
N ARG A 426 -13.24 -10.91 -9.32
CA ARG A 426 -14.61 -10.39 -9.37
C ARG A 426 -14.82 -9.19 -8.45
N LYS A 427 -14.21 -9.19 -7.25
CA LYS A 427 -14.30 -8.04 -6.33
C LYS A 427 -13.64 -6.79 -6.94
N ALA A 428 -12.43 -6.94 -7.50
CA ALA A 428 -11.73 -5.84 -8.16
C ALA A 428 -12.53 -5.27 -9.33
N LEU A 429 -13.07 -6.14 -10.18
CA LEU A 429 -13.88 -5.76 -11.32
C LEU A 429 -15.20 -5.09 -10.90
N ALA A 430 -15.86 -5.55 -9.84
CA ALA A 430 -17.10 -4.94 -9.33
C ALA A 430 -16.87 -3.52 -8.77
N LEU A 431 -15.75 -3.30 -8.06
CA LEU A 431 -15.37 -1.95 -7.60
C LEU A 431 -15.15 -1.01 -8.79
N ARG A 432 -14.44 -1.50 -9.82
CA ARG A 432 -14.16 -0.75 -11.04
C ARG A 432 -15.43 -0.44 -11.85
N ASP A 433 -16.34 -1.41 -11.97
CA ASP A 433 -17.65 -1.22 -12.60
C ASP A 433 -18.47 -0.11 -11.92
N SER A 434 -18.45 -0.10 -10.58
CA SER A 434 -19.14 0.92 -9.79
C SER A 434 -18.52 2.30 -10.01
N PHE A 435 -17.19 2.38 -10.03
CA PHE A 435 -16.46 3.63 -10.30
C PHE A 435 -16.75 4.17 -11.71
N TRP A 436 -16.74 3.32 -12.73
CA TRP A 436 -17.11 3.75 -14.09
C TRP A 436 -18.55 4.19 -14.22
N SER A 437 -19.47 3.55 -13.50
CA SER A 437 -20.88 3.96 -13.50
C SER A 437 -21.04 5.36 -12.93
N TRP A 438 -20.35 5.66 -11.83
CA TRP A 438 -20.31 6.99 -11.23
C TRP A 438 -19.72 8.06 -12.17
N LEU A 439 -18.55 7.80 -12.77
CA LEU A 439 -17.97 8.74 -13.76
C LEU A 439 -18.87 8.93 -14.99
N TYR A 440 -19.59 7.89 -15.42
CA TYR A 440 -20.50 7.98 -16.55
C TYR A 440 -21.66 8.92 -16.30
N GLU A 441 -22.30 8.83 -15.14
CA GLU A 441 -23.40 9.72 -14.78
C GLU A 441 -22.92 11.18 -14.73
N ARG A 442 -21.74 11.42 -14.15
CA ARG A 442 -21.12 12.75 -14.09
C ARG A 442 -20.83 13.32 -15.48
N ALA A 443 -20.14 12.56 -16.32
CA ALA A 443 -19.75 13.00 -17.66
C ALA A 443 -20.95 13.23 -18.58
N MET A 444 -22.04 12.47 -18.42
CA MET A 444 -23.27 12.67 -19.19
C MET A 444 -24.09 13.89 -18.73
N ALA A 445 -23.88 14.38 -17.51
CA ALA A 445 -24.57 15.52 -16.93
C ALA A 445 -23.82 16.87 -17.11
N ALA A 446 -22.60 16.82 -17.64
CA ALA A 446 -21.69 17.97 -17.76
C ALA A 446 -21.97 18.93 -18.92
#